data_AF-D9XP52-F1
#
_entry.id   AF-D9XP52-F1
#
_cell.length_a   1.000
_cell.length_b   1.000
_cell.length_c   1.000
_cell.angle_alpha   90.00
_cell.angle_beta   90.00
_cell.angle_gamma   90.00
#
_symmetry.space_group_name_H-M   'P 1'
#
loop_
_entity.id
_entity.type
_entity.pdbx_description
1 polymer ?
#
loop_
_entity_poly.entity_id
_entity_poly.type
_entity_poly.pdbx_seq_one_letter_code
_entity_poly.pdbx_strand_id
1 'polypeptide(L)'
;MTERVGPGGAGPPEHLTAPEAGMWQAFRDGTVYDLSSGDTVVDDPHGGHPWGPERTVRARVVCWLLLDGPPALAGRVSSLKLAGVQISGALDLAGGIVVPYVEMRACRFERDVLLPEARFTTVRMVDCSIPRLEAARLHTEGDLHLPRCRFPGGIRLTDARIGTDLMLNQAVVHRDRSGRSLAADGMNVGQDLQAEMLESYGELSLRGATIGVSLSLRGARLVNPYTRLALNAPQLTVERSLYLTPAGVGAQARSGMTPARGTRIRRFECEGGVRLDDGRFGDAVDFEGARFTFTDEQELSLRRVQTPELRFLGERPARGRVVLSGARVVNLMDRADSWPGPGRLHMGGFAYENLVPRGPFPLALRLRWVDAASAEYNPEPYERLAAVLREGGEDEDAREVLLAKQRRRRESLPVAAKLWGYAQDWTVAYGYRPGRAAVWMAVLWAAGSLAFARGDHPPLKSGEHPAWNPALFALDLLLPVIDLGQVGFWQLRGGWQWLSAAFILLGWILATTVAAGATRTLRRT
;
A
#
# COMPACT_ATOMS: atom_id res chain seq x y z
N MET A 1 -38.11 67.52 15.37
CA MET A 1 -37.84 67.49 13.92
C MET A 1 -36.51 66.76 13.76
N THR A 2 -36.56 65.43 13.77
CA THR A 2 -35.40 64.54 13.67
C THR A 2 -35.56 63.79 12.36
N GLU A 3 -34.76 64.20 11.38
CA GLU A 3 -34.82 63.68 10.03
C GLU A 3 -34.34 62.22 9.98
N ARG A 4 -35.20 61.38 9.43
CA ARG A 4 -34.92 59.99 9.06
C ARG A 4 -33.83 59.97 7.98
N VAL A 5 -32.68 59.35 8.28
CA VAL A 5 -31.85 58.74 7.23
C VAL A 5 -32.35 57.31 7.06
N GLY A 6 -33.00 57.01 5.94
CA GLY A 6 -33.46 55.66 5.61
C GLY A 6 -32.28 54.69 5.42
N PRO A 7 -32.50 53.36 5.48
CA PRO A 7 -31.47 52.36 5.19
C PRO A 7 -31.26 52.27 3.66
N GLY A 8 -30.71 53.33 3.08
CA GLY A 8 -30.53 53.49 1.64
C GLY A 8 -29.06 53.76 1.31
N GLY A 9 -28.35 52.69 0.93
CA GLY A 9 -27.18 52.73 0.04
C GLY A 9 -25.99 53.57 0.49
N ALA A 10 -25.22 53.12 1.47
CA ALA A 10 -23.83 53.58 1.60
C ALA A 10 -23.07 53.16 0.33
N GLY A 11 -22.65 54.14 -0.48
CA GLY A 11 -21.71 53.94 -1.58
C GLY A 11 -20.36 53.40 -1.09
N PRO A 12 -19.45 53.03 -2.00
CA PRO A 12 -18.12 52.60 -1.61
C PRO A 12 -17.41 53.77 -0.89
N PRO A 13 -16.64 53.50 0.17
CA PRO A 13 -15.83 54.53 0.84
C PRO A 13 -14.94 55.31 -0.14
N GLU A 14 -14.81 56.63 0.04
CA GLU A 14 -14.11 57.52 -0.91
C GLU A 14 -12.62 57.23 -1.10
N HIS A 15 -11.98 56.47 -0.18
CA HIS A 15 -10.57 56.12 -0.23
C HIS A 15 -10.27 54.79 -0.95
N LEU A 16 -11.30 54.15 -1.53
CA LEU A 16 -11.15 52.95 -2.33
C LEU A 16 -10.66 53.31 -3.73
N THR A 17 -9.73 52.51 -4.25
CA THR A 17 -9.32 52.59 -5.66
C THR A 17 -10.46 52.13 -6.57
N ALA A 18 -10.39 52.46 -7.87
CA ALA A 18 -11.39 52.00 -8.85
C ALA A 18 -11.65 50.47 -8.80
N PRO A 19 -10.64 49.58 -8.78
CA PRO A 19 -10.89 48.14 -8.66
C PRO A 19 -11.52 47.74 -7.32
N GLU A 20 -11.15 48.40 -6.22
CA GLU A 20 -11.74 48.11 -4.90
C GLU A 20 -13.19 48.59 -4.78
N ALA A 21 -13.53 49.74 -5.38
CA ALA A 21 -14.90 50.23 -5.45
C ALA A 21 -15.78 49.32 -6.30
N GLY A 22 -15.26 48.80 -7.41
CA GLY A 22 -15.94 47.79 -8.24
C GLY A 22 -16.16 46.48 -7.48
N MET A 23 -15.13 45.98 -6.80
CA MET A 23 -15.20 44.81 -5.92
C MET A 23 -16.26 44.99 -4.82
N TRP A 24 -16.34 46.17 -4.20
CA TRP A 24 -17.34 46.48 -3.17
C TRP A 24 -18.77 46.36 -3.70
N GLN A 25 -19.04 46.84 -4.93
CA GLN A 25 -20.36 46.72 -5.53
C GLN A 25 -20.69 45.27 -5.91
N ALA A 26 -19.74 44.56 -6.53
CA ALA A 26 -19.90 43.15 -6.89
C ALA A 26 -20.17 42.28 -5.66
N PHE A 27 -19.51 42.58 -4.52
CA PHE A 27 -19.75 41.89 -3.27
C PHE A 27 -21.20 42.01 -2.79
N ARG A 28 -21.80 43.20 -2.89
CA ARG A 28 -23.19 43.45 -2.46
C ARG A 28 -24.21 42.83 -3.41
N ASP A 29 -23.91 42.77 -4.70
CA ASP A 29 -24.75 42.14 -5.72
C ASP A 29 -24.59 40.61 -5.75
N GLY A 30 -23.47 40.10 -5.24
CA GLY A 30 -23.12 38.67 -5.23
C GLY A 30 -22.64 38.16 -6.60
N THR A 31 -22.19 39.05 -7.47
CA THR A 31 -21.72 38.77 -8.83
C THR A 31 -20.20 38.57 -8.88
N VAL A 32 -19.73 37.95 -9.97
CA VAL A 32 -18.30 37.76 -10.20
C VAL A 32 -17.67 39.09 -10.62
N TYR A 33 -16.63 39.51 -9.91
CA TYR A 33 -15.81 40.66 -10.27
C TYR A 33 -14.56 40.18 -11.02
N ASP A 34 -14.58 40.37 -12.34
CA ASP A 34 -13.53 39.90 -13.25
C ASP A 34 -12.73 41.09 -13.79
N LEU A 35 -11.40 41.04 -13.56
CA LEU A 35 -10.44 42.02 -14.06
C LEU A 35 -9.50 41.44 -15.14
N SER A 36 -9.79 40.22 -15.63
CA SER A 36 -9.07 39.58 -16.73
C SER A 36 -9.20 40.37 -18.04
N SER A 37 -8.25 40.16 -18.96
CA SER A 37 -8.13 40.90 -20.23
C SER A 37 -8.65 40.07 -21.39
N GLY A 38 -8.82 38.76 -21.17
CA GLY A 38 -9.16 37.77 -22.17
C GLY A 38 -7.92 37.15 -22.85
N ASP A 39 -6.72 37.70 -22.61
CA ASP A 39 -5.46 37.12 -23.09
C ASP A 39 -4.90 36.15 -22.04
N THR A 40 -4.85 34.87 -22.38
CA THR A 40 -4.42 33.80 -21.48
C THR A 40 -2.97 33.93 -21.02
N VAL A 41 -2.10 34.60 -21.80
CA VAL A 41 -0.69 34.80 -21.43
C VAL A 41 -0.56 35.93 -20.41
N VAL A 42 -1.31 37.01 -20.60
CA VAL A 42 -1.31 38.17 -19.69
C VAL A 42 -2.04 37.83 -18.39
N ASP A 43 -3.13 37.06 -18.48
CA ASP A 43 -3.97 36.68 -17.36
C ASP A 43 -3.44 35.47 -16.58
N ASP A 44 -2.28 34.89 -16.96
CA ASP A 44 -1.66 33.79 -16.22
C ASP A 44 -1.20 34.25 -14.82
N PRO A 45 -1.85 33.79 -13.73
CA PRO A 45 -1.48 34.17 -12.36
C PRO A 45 -0.10 33.62 -11.97
N HIS A 46 0.39 32.60 -12.66
CA HIS A 46 1.69 31.98 -12.42
C HIS A 46 2.79 32.49 -13.36
N GLY A 47 2.41 33.32 -14.34
CA GLY A 47 3.30 33.91 -15.32
C GLY A 47 4.13 35.07 -14.77
N GLY A 48 5.13 35.50 -15.54
CA GLY A 48 6.01 36.63 -15.19
C GLY A 48 5.45 38.01 -15.53
N HIS A 49 4.30 38.10 -16.20
CA HIS A 49 3.72 39.38 -16.61
C HIS A 49 3.28 40.19 -15.37
N PRO A 50 3.75 41.45 -15.23
CA PRO A 50 3.32 42.31 -14.13
C PRO A 50 1.85 42.70 -14.33
N TRP A 51 1.04 42.64 -13.27
CA TRP A 51 -0.31 43.21 -13.27
C TRP A 51 -0.26 44.59 -12.61
N GLY A 52 -0.91 45.58 -13.23
CA GLY A 52 -0.86 46.96 -12.79
C GLY A 52 -1.89 47.29 -11.70
N PRO A 53 -1.96 48.57 -11.28
CA PRO A 53 -2.91 49.04 -10.27
C PRO A 53 -4.37 48.82 -10.66
N GLU A 54 -4.68 48.75 -11.95
CA GLU A 54 -6.01 48.46 -12.50
C GLU A 54 -6.55 47.06 -12.14
N ARG A 55 -5.67 46.13 -11.77
CA ARG A 55 -6.01 44.77 -11.31
C ARG A 55 -5.75 44.52 -9.83
N THR A 56 -5.25 45.54 -9.14
CA THR A 56 -4.72 45.37 -7.79
C THR A 56 -5.73 45.84 -6.76
N VAL A 57 -6.09 44.96 -5.83
CA VAL A 57 -6.87 45.30 -4.63
C VAL A 57 -6.02 45.09 -3.39
N ARG A 58 -6.19 45.91 -2.35
CA ARG A 58 -5.47 45.73 -1.09
C ARG A 58 -6.10 44.61 -0.29
N ALA A 59 -5.28 43.71 0.24
CA ALA A 59 -5.71 42.59 1.08
C ALA A 59 -6.55 43.06 2.28
N ARG A 60 -6.21 44.21 2.88
CA ARG A 60 -7.01 44.82 3.97
C ARG A 60 -8.47 45.11 3.59
N VAL A 61 -8.74 45.46 2.33
CA VAL A 61 -10.10 45.74 1.85
C VAL A 61 -10.84 44.42 1.61
N VAL A 62 -10.14 43.39 1.14
CA VAL A 62 -10.68 42.03 1.05
C VAL A 62 -11.05 41.52 2.44
N CYS A 63 -10.16 41.66 3.43
CA CYS A 63 -10.44 41.30 4.83
C CYS A 63 -11.65 42.06 5.37
N TRP A 64 -11.75 43.36 5.07
CA TRP A 64 -12.88 44.17 5.49
C TRP A 64 -14.20 43.63 4.93
N LEU A 65 -14.29 43.35 3.62
CA LEU A 65 -15.49 42.78 3.03
C LEU A 65 -15.89 41.42 3.64
N LEU A 66 -14.91 40.61 4.01
CA LEU A 66 -15.15 39.26 4.55
C LEU A 66 -15.53 39.24 6.03
N LEU A 67 -15.04 40.20 6.82
CA LEU A 67 -15.25 40.25 8.28
C LEU A 67 -16.35 41.25 8.69
N ASP A 68 -16.47 42.38 8.00
CA ASP A 68 -17.42 43.46 8.30
C ASP A 68 -17.88 44.15 7.00
N GLY A 69 -18.32 43.35 6.03
CA GLY A 69 -18.74 43.81 4.72
C GLY A 69 -20.10 44.52 4.72
N PRO A 70 -20.39 45.34 3.70
CA PRO A 70 -21.68 45.99 3.54
C PRO A 70 -22.82 44.97 3.34
N PRO A 71 -24.07 45.31 3.70
CA PRO A 71 -25.20 44.44 3.45
C PRO A 71 -25.44 44.25 1.95
N ALA A 72 -25.94 43.07 1.60
CA ALA A 72 -26.36 42.73 0.24
C ALA A 72 -27.44 43.70 -0.28
N LEU A 73 -27.53 43.84 -1.59
CA LEU A 73 -28.65 44.55 -2.22
C LEU A 73 -29.95 43.78 -2.01
N ALA A 74 -31.09 44.46 -2.10
CA ALA A 74 -32.40 43.83 -1.92
C ALA A 74 -32.58 42.66 -2.90
N GLY A 75 -32.91 41.48 -2.36
CA GLY A 75 -33.06 40.25 -3.15
C GLY A 75 -31.75 39.59 -3.59
N ARG A 76 -30.59 40.03 -3.08
CA ARG A 76 -29.26 39.46 -3.34
C ARG A 76 -28.65 38.86 -2.08
N VAL A 77 -27.59 38.07 -2.26
CA VAL A 77 -26.76 37.52 -1.19
C VAL A 77 -25.35 38.04 -1.37
N SER A 78 -24.73 38.55 -0.31
CA SER A 78 -23.36 39.03 -0.36
C SER A 78 -22.39 37.85 -0.55
N SER A 79 -21.49 37.98 -1.52
CA SER A 79 -20.46 36.99 -1.76
C SER A 79 -19.23 37.61 -2.41
N LEU A 80 -18.05 37.12 -2.06
CA LEU A 80 -16.81 37.57 -2.66
C LEU A 80 -16.41 36.60 -3.77
N LYS A 81 -16.58 37.03 -5.02
CA LYS A 81 -16.21 36.25 -6.21
C LYS A 81 -15.26 37.06 -7.07
N LEU A 82 -13.99 36.70 -7.10
CA LEU A 82 -12.93 37.43 -7.81
C LEU A 82 -12.34 36.59 -8.95
N ALA A 83 -12.05 37.23 -10.08
CA ALA A 83 -11.34 36.62 -11.20
C ALA A 83 -10.24 37.55 -11.74
N GLY A 84 -9.02 37.01 -11.92
CA GLY A 84 -7.90 37.78 -12.52
C GLY A 84 -7.39 38.95 -11.66
N VAL A 85 -7.57 38.87 -10.33
CA VAL A 85 -7.24 39.97 -9.40
C VAL A 85 -5.88 39.75 -8.72
N GLN A 86 -5.08 40.81 -8.61
CA GLN A 86 -3.90 40.85 -7.74
C GLN A 86 -4.27 41.34 -6.35
N ILE A 87 -3.95 40.55 -5.32
CA ILE A 87 -4.16 40.92 -3.92
C ILE A 87 -2.82 41.39 -3.34
N SER A 88 -2.75 42.69 -3.02
CA SER A 88 -1.55 43.33 -2.46
C SER A 88 -1.54 43.30 -0.93
N GLY A 89 -0.40 42.95 -0.35
CA GLY A 89 -0.26 42.70 1.09
C GLY A 89 -0.71 41.29 1.53
N ALA A 90 -0.65 41.02 2.84
CA ALA A 90 -1.03 39.72 3.41
C ALA A 90 -2.55 39.67 3.65
N LEU A 91 -3.20 38.59 3.21
CA LEU A 91 -4.62 38.35 3.48
C LEU A 91 -4.73 37.69 4.85
N ASP A 92 -4.98 38.49 5.88
CA ASP A 92 -5.07 38.04 7.27
C ASP A 92 -6.53 37.97 7.74
N LEU A 93 -7.02 36.75 7.94
CA LEU A 93 -8.35 36.42 8.44
C LEU A 93 -8.24 35.56 9.70
N ALA A 94 -7.10 35.58 10.39
CA ALA A 94 -6.84 34.79 11.58
C ALA A 94 -7.92 34.98 12.65
N GLY A 95 -8.45 33.88 13.19
CA GLY A 95 -9.52 33.88 14.20
C GLY A 95 -10.87 34.44 13.74
N GLY A 96 -10.99 34.87 12.48
CA GLY A 96 -12.20 35.46 11.93
C GLY A 96 -13.28 34.42 11.60
N ILE A 97 -14.53 34.88 11.56
CA ILE A 97 -15.67 34.10 11.06
C ILE A 97 -16.13 34.74 9.77
N VAL A 98 -15.93 34.03 8.66
CA VAL A 98 -16.29 34.48 7.31
C VAL A 98 -17.56 33.74 6.87
N VAL A 99 -18.68 34.45 6.96
CA VAL A 99 -20.00 33.98 6.54
C VAL A 99 -20.22 34.09 5.02
N PRO A 100 -19.77 35.16 4.32
CA PRO A 100 -19.98 35.27 2.87
C PRO A 100 -19.28 34.13 2.11
N TYR A 101 -19.88 33.71 1.00
CA TYR A 101 -19.25 32.76 0.09
C TYR A 101 -17.99 33.36 -0.54
N VAL A 102 -16.88 32.61 -0.54
CA VAL A 102 -15.59 33.05 -1.07
C VAL A 102 -15.16 32.18 -2.26
N GLU A 103 -15.01 32.84 -3.41
CA GLU A 103 -14.45 32.26 -4.62
C GLU A 103 -13.41 33.18 -5.25
N MET A 104 -12.22 32.66 -5.52
CA MET A 104 -11.13 33.35 -6.19
C MET A 104 -10.63 32.48 -7.33
N ARG A 105 -10.64 33.01 -8.54
CA ARG A 105 -10.21 32.30 -9.75
C ARG A 105 -9.07 33.05 -10.40
N ALA A 106 -8.02 32.34 -10.77
CA ALA A 106 -6.86 32.92 -11.45
C ALA A 106 -6.34 34.20 -10.76
N CYS A 107 -6.32 34.21 -9.42
CA CYS A 107 -5.87 35.37 -8.64
C CYS A 107 -4.39 35.21 -8.24
N ARG A 108 -3.70 36.34 -8.06
CA ARG A 108 -2.29 36.38 -7.66
C ARG A 108 -2.16 37.09 -6.31
N PHE A 109 -1.51 36.44 -5.36
CA PHE A 109 -1.24 37.01 -4.04
C PHE A 109 0.20 37.49 -3.95
N GLU A 110 0.40 38.73 -3.50
CA GLU A 110 1.74 39.28 -3.29
C GLU A 110 2.41 38.69 -2.03
N ARG A 111 1.62 38.40 -1.00
CA ARG A 111 2.09 37.82 0.27
C ARG A 111 1.21 36.65 0.73
N ASP A 112 1.60 36.06 1.85
CA ASP A 112 0.97 34.90 2.46
C ASP A 112 -0.52 35.12 2.77
N VAL A 113 -1.28 34.02 2.69
CA VAL A 113 -2.68 33.93 3.11
C VAL A 113 -2.72 33.29 4.49
N LEU A 114 -3.19 34.06 5.49
CA LEU A 114 -3.20 33.70 6.90
C LEU A 114 -4.64 33.46 7.36
N LEU A 115 -5.00 32.18 7.53
CA LEU A 115 -6.29 31.70 8.00
C LEU A 115 -6.22 30.86 9.30
N PRO A 116 -5.23 31.03 10.22
CA PRO A 116 -5.19 30.19 11.41
C PRO A 116 -6.43 30.45 12.29
N GLU A 117 -7.07 29.38 12.76
CA GLU A 117 -8.28 29.42 13.59
C GLU A 117 -9.49 30.13 12.95
N ALA A 118 -9.44 30.41 11.64
CA ALA A 118 -10.55 31.01 10.93
C ALA A 118 -11.69 30.00 10.71
N ARG A 119 -12.91 30.51 10.59
CA ARG A 119 -14.11 29.72 10.25
C ARG A 119 -14.71 30.21 8.94
N PHE A 120 -15.00 29.28 8.03
CA PHE A 120 -15.63 29.56 6.74
C PHE A 120 -16.78 28.60 6.48
N THR A 121 -17.77 29.03 5.69
CA THR A 121 -18.71 28.06 5.09
C THR A 121 -18.00 27.25 3.99
N THR A 122 -17.42 27.89 2.98
CA THR A 122 -16.65 27.21 1.91
C THR A 122 -15.59 28.16 1.38
N VAL A 123 -14.41 27.64 1.08
CA VAL A 123 -13.31 28.42 0.48
C VAL A 123 -12.93 27.81 -0.85
N ARG A 124 -13.12 28.57 -1.93
CA ARG A 124 -12.77 28.13 -3.28
C ARG A 124 -11.72 29.03 -3.90
N MET A 125 -10.49 28.52 -4.02
CA MET A 125 -9.41 29.16 -4.76
C MET A 125 -9.02 28.24 -5.92
N VAL A 126 -9.20 28.71 -7.14
CA VAL A 126 -8.97 27.90 -8.35
C VAL A 126 -7.91 28.57 -9.19
N ASP A 127 -6.85 27.83 -9.48
CA ASP A 127 -5.75 28.30 -10.33
C ASP A 127 -5.08 29.57 -9.78
N CYS A 128 -4.98 29.72 -8.47
CA CYS A 128 -4.37 30.89 -7.84
C CYS A 128 -2.87 30.70 -7.57
N SER A 129 -2.09 31.79 -7.68
CA SER A 129 -0.70 31.84 -7.25
C SER A 129 -0.63 32.41 -5.83
N ILE A 130 -0.32 31.55 -4.85
CA ILE A 130 -0.36 31.87 -3.42
C ILE A 130 1.04 31.60 -2.83
N PRO A 131 1.79 32.62 -2.37
CA PRO A 131 3.14 32.43 -1.83
C PRO A 131 3.20 31.35 -0.75
N ARG A 132 2.27 31.39 0.21
CA ARG A 132 2.10 30.39 1.27
C ARG A 132 0.68 30.44 1.82
N LEU A 133 0.13 29.28 2.17
CA LEU A 133 -1.16 29.16 2.84
C LEU A 133 -0.95 28.66 4.27
N GLU A 134 -1.23 29.51 5.26
CA GLU A 134 -1.22 29.16 6.69
C GLU A 134 -2.66 29.03 7.17
N ALA A 135 -3.13 27.80 7.34
CA ALA A 135 -4.52 27.48 7.69
C ALA A 135 -4.57 26.45 8.85
N ALA A 136 -3.66 26.59 9.82
CA ALA A 136 -3.67 25.75 11.02
C ALA A 136 -4.98 25.95 11.80
N ARG A 137 -5.63 24.87 12.21
CA ARG A 137 -6.93 24.88 12.90
C ARG A 137 -8.06 25.60 12.12
N LEU A 138 -7.92 25.72 10.80
CA LEU A 138 -8.99 26.22 9.94
C LEU A 138 -10.21 25.30 10.07
N HIS A 139 -11.41 25.89 10.16
CA HIS A 139 -12.66 25.16 10.09
C HIS A 139 -13.47 25.58 8.87
N THR A 140 -13.86 24.62 8.04
CA THR A 140 -14.84 24.83 6.97
C THR A 140 -16.07 23.97 7.22
N GLU A 141 -17.27 24.54 7.03
CA GLU A 141 -18.52 23.75 7.09
C GLU A 141 -18.70 22.88 5.83
N GLY A 142 -18.27 23.40 4.68
CA GLY A 142 -18.22 22.74 3.39
C GLY A 142 -16.78 22.57 2.92
N ASP A 143 -16.55 22.76 1.62
CA ASP A 143 -15.31 22.34 0.98
C ASP A 143 -14.16 23.34 1.15
N LEU A 144 -12.93 22.81 1.09
CA LEU A 144 -11.72 23.57 0.82
C LEU A 144 -11.19 23.20 -0.56
N HIS A 145 -11.46 24.05 -1.55
CA HIS A 145 -11.06 23.84 -2.94
C HIS A 145 -9.83 24.67 -3.28
N LEU A 146 -8.74 24.00 -3.59
CA LEU A 146 -7.46 24.58 -4.00
C LEU A 146 -6.93 23.97 -5.33
N PRO A 147 -7.77 23.61 -6.33
CA PRO A 147 -7.27 22.95 -7.53
C PRO A 147 -6.44 23.89 -8.41
N ARG A 148 -5.40 23.36 -9.04
CA ARG A 148 -4.45 24.07 -9.93
C ARG A 148 -3.70 25.24 -9.26
N CYS A 149 -3.83 25.42 -7.95
CA CYS A 149 -3.11 26.45 -7.23
C CYS A 149 -1.61 26.11 -7.12
N ARG A 150 -0.76 27.14 -7.06
CA ARG A 150 0.68 26.99 -6.82
C ARG A 150 1.07 27.62 -5.49
N PHE A 151 1.83 26.87 -4.70
CA PHE A 151 2.27 27.24 -3.34
C PHE A 151 3.79 27.12 -3.20
N PRO A 152 4.58 28.16 -3.55
CA PRO A 152 6.04 28.16 -3.43
C PRO A 152 6.55 27.92 -2.00
N GLY A 153 5.82 28.37 -0.99
CA GLY A 153 6.15 28.28 0.44
C GLY A 153 5.38 27.21 1.21
N GLY A 154 4.70 26.31 0.51
CA GLY A 154 3.95 25.21 1.08
C GLY A 154 2.58 25.57 1.66
N ILE A 155 1.91 24.56 2.20
CA ILE A 155 0.58 24.65 2.80
C ILE A 155 0.65 24.08 4.23
N ARG A 156 0.05 24.79 5.18
CA ARG A 156 -0.15 24.29 6.55
C ARG A 156 -1.63 24.17 6.87
N LEU A 157 -2.07 22.95 7.16
CA LEU A 157 -3.44 22.56 7.55
C LEU A 157 -3.42 21.75 8.85
N THR A 158 -2.42 21.97 9.72
CA THR A 158 -2.30 21.28 11.00
C THR A 158 -3.58 21.46 11.82
N ASP A 159 -4.16 20.35 12.29
CA ASP A 159 -5.41 20.31 13.07
C ASP A 159 -6.62 21.00 12.39
N ALA A 160 -6.59 21.18 11.06
CA ALA A 160 -7.71 21.74 10.31
C ALA A 160 -8.90 20.75 10.26
N ARG A 161 -10.12 21.28 10.21
CA ARG A 161 -11.37 20.54 10.12
C ARG A 161 -12.14 20.97 8.88
N ILE A 162 -12.11 20.14 7.85
CA ILE A 162 -12.80 20.36 6.59
C ILE A 162 -14.12 19.59 6.62
N GLY A 163 -15.25 20.29 6.52
CA GLY A 163 -16.57 19.69 6.72
C GLY A 163 -16.95 18.67 5.65
N THR A 164 -16.57 18.91 4.39
CA THR A 164 -16.81 18.01 3.26
C THR A 164 -15.49 17.63 2.59
N ASP A 165 -15.19 18.12 1.38
CA ASP A 165 -14.04 17.68 0.60
C ASP A 165 -12.85 18.65 0.69
N LEU A 166 -11.64 18.08 0.70
CA LEU A 166 -10.39 18.81 0.45
C LEU A 166 -9.90 18.50 -0.96
N MET A 167 -9.92 19.50 -1.84
CA MET A 167 -9.52 19.34 -3.24
C MET A 167 -8.21 20.08 -3.55
N LEU A 168 -7.17 19.32 -3.86
CA LEU A 168 -5.83 19.75 -4.26
C LEU A 168 -5.46 19.26 -5.67
N ASN A 169 -6.46 18.94 -6.48
CA ASN A 169 -6.27 18.39 -7.83
C ASN A 169 -5.40 19.32 -8.69
N GLN A 170 -4.34 18.76 -9.28
CA GLN A 170 -3.37 19.47 -10.12
C GLN A 170 -2.66 20.65 -9.43
N ALA A 171 -2.71 20.75 -8.10
CA ALA A 171 -1.96 21.76 -7.39
C ALA A 171 -0.45 21.48 -7.46
N VAL A 172 0.37 22.52 -7.33
CA VAL A 172 1.83 22.42 -7.23
C VAL A 172 2.26 23.02 -5.90
N VAL A 173 2.83 22.20 -5.03
CA VAL A 173 3.19 22.58 -3.67
C VAL A 173 4.67 22.37 -3.48
N HIS A 174 5.40 23.45 -3.20
CA HIS A 174 6.83 23.41 -2.91
C HIS A 174 7.09 23.41 -1.40
N ARG A 175 8.33 23.07 -1.03
CA ARG A 175 8.75 22.94 0.36
C ARG A 175 8.77 24.29 1.07
N ASP A 176 8.28 24.28 2.30
CA ASP A 176 8.47 25.35 3.26
C ASP A 176 9.92 25.36 3.81
N ARG A 177 10.19 26.29 4.73
CA ARG A 177 11.50 26.42 5.40
C ARG A 177 11.92 25.19 6.20
N SER A 178 10.97 24.33 6.56
CA SER A 178 11.21 23.08 7.30
C SER A 178 11.29 21.84 6.41
N GLY A 179 11.18 22.00 5.08
CA GLY A 179 11.25 20.90 4.12
C GLY A 179 9.93 20.20 3.85
N ARG A 180 8.80 20.69 4.40
CA ARG A 180 7.46 20.13 4.17
C ARG A 180 6.75 20.87 3.05
N SER A 181 6.14 20.15 2.13
CA SER A 181 5.26 20.75 1.11
C SER A 181 3.87 21.01 1.70
N LEU A 182 3.29 20.00 2.34
CA LEU A 182 1.98 20.05 2.99
C LEU A 182 2.11 19.51 4.43
N ALA A 183 1.81 20.36 5.40
CA ALA A 183 1.78 20.00 6.82
C ALA A 183 0.33 19.89 7.29
N ALA A 184 -0.26 18.69 7.23
CA ALA A 184 -1.66 18.41 7.56
C ALA A 184 -1.78 17.36 8.68
N ASP A 185 -0.88 17.46 9.67
CA ASP A 185 -0.91 16.63 10.87
C ASP A 185 -2.18 16.89 11.68
N GLY A 186 -2.86 15.83 12.13
CA GLY A 186 -4.10 15.93 12.91
C GLY A 186 -5.33 16.43 12.14
N MET A 187 -5.23 16.60 10.81
CA MET A 187 -6.32 17.11 9.99
C MET A 187 -7.50 16.13 9.92
N ASN A 188 -8.71 16.66 9.96
CA ASN A 188 -9.95 15.90 9.75
C ASN A 188 -10.64 16.41 8.47
N VAL A 189 -10.96 15.50 7.55
CA VAL A 189 -11.75 15.75 6.35
C VAL A 189 -13.02 14.92 6.42
N GLY A 190 -14.17 15.57 6.37
CA GLY A 190 -15.47 14.91 6.54
C GLY A 190 -15.78 13.92 5.43
N GLN A 191 -15.33 14.16 4.20
CA GLN A 191 -15.55 13.30 3.04
C GLN A 191 -14.22 12.93 2.36
N ASP A 192 -13.99 13.33 1.11
CA ASP A 192 -12.83 12.94 0.31
C ASP A 192 -11.67 13.94 0.40
N LEU A 193 -10.44 13.41 0.45
CA LEU A 193 -9.24 14.18 0.12
C LEU A 193 -8.79 13.82 -1.30
N GLN A 194 -9.03 14.75 -2.23
CA GLN A 194 -8.70 14.58 -3.63
C GLN A 194 -7.46 15.39 -3.99
N ALA A 195 -6.36 14.70 -4.28
CA ALA A 195 -5.08 15.27 -4.67
C ALA A 195 -4.59 14.62 -5.98
N GLU A 196 -5.50 14.49 -6.96
CA GLU A 196 -5.19 13.88 -8.24
C GLU A 196 -4.23 14.77 -9.05
N MET A 197 -3.19 14.17 -9.60
CA MET A 197 -2.13 14.85 -10.35
C MET A 197 -1.44 15.97 -9.56
N LEU A 198 -1.50 15.93 -8.21
CA LEU A 198 -0.76 16.83 -7.32
C LEU A 198 0.74 16.70 -7.57
N GLU A 199 1.45 17.82 -7.63
CA GLU A 199 2.91 17.85 -7.58
C GLU A 199 3.37 18.40 -6.24
N SER A 200 4.04 17.58 -5.46
CA SER A 200 4.50 17.92 -4.11
C SER A 200 6.01 17.79 -4.03
N TYR A 201 6.71 18.90 -3.84
CA TYR A 201 8.16 18.97 -3.66
C TYR A 201 8.49 19.20 -2.18
N GLY A 202 8.88 18.16 -1.46
CA GLY A 202 9.05 18.16 0.00
C GLY A 202 8.22 17.07 0.67
N GLU A 203 8.26 17.03 2.00
CA GLU A 203 7.50 16.05 2.79
C GLU A 203 6.02 16.43 2.83
N LEU A 204 5.17 15.51 2.36
CA LEU A 204 3.71 15.56 2.52
C LEU A 204 3.37 14.82 3.82
N SER A 205 3.01 15.57 4.86
CA SER A 205 2.71 15.03 6.19
C SER A 205 1.20 15.00 6.46
N LEU A 206 0.69 13.81 6.78
CA LEU A 206 -0.70 13.50 7.14
C LEU A 206 -0.75 12.68 8.45
N ARG A 207 0.13 13.02 9.41
CA ARG A 207 0.25 12.25 10.65
C ARG A 207 -1.04 12.32 11.45
N GLY A 208 -1.62 11.17 11.78
CA GLY A 208 -2.85 11.11 12.56
C GLY A 208 -4.04 11.79 11.90
N ALA A 209 -4.00 12.01 10.58
CA ALA A 209 -5.14 12.58 9.87
C ALA A 209 -6.27 11.55 9.72
N THR A 210 -7.51 12.05 9.69
CA THR A 210 -8.72 11.24 9.48
C THR A 210 -9.45 11.73 8.25
N ILE A 211 -9.76 10.81 7.34
CA ILE A 211 -10.45 11.08 6.07
C ILE A 211 -11.72 10.23 6.04
N GLY A 212 -12.87 10.89 6.02
CA GLY A 212 -14.18 10.27 6.21
C GLY A 212 -14.66 9.41 5.05
N VAL A 213 -14.04 9.51 3.86
CA VAL A 213 -14.34 8.65 2.72
C VAL A 213 -13.05 8.11 2.11
N SER A 214 -12.45 8.76 1.11
CA SER A 214 -11.26 8.24 0.41
C SER A 214 -10.13 9.26 0.30
N LEU A 215 -8.90 8.75 0.23
CA LEU A 215 -7.70 9.54 -0.10
C LEU A 215 -7.25 9.19 -1.53
N SER A 216 -7.40 10.14 -2.46
CA SER A 216 -6.98 9.97 -3.85
C SER A 216 -5.72 10.77 -4.16
N LEU A 217 -4.61 10.08 -4.45
CA LEU A 217 -3.36 10.66 -4.96
C LEU A 217 -3.09 10.20 -6.40
N ARG A 218 -4.15 10.00 -7.19
CA ARG A 218 -4.01 9.39 -8.51
C ARG A 218 -3.18 10.24 -9.45
N GLY A 219 -2.17 9.65 -10.07
CA GLY A 219 -1.25 10.36 -10.97
C GLY A 219 -0.42 11.45 -10.28
N ALA A 220 -0.41 11.52 -8.95
CA ALA A 220 0.37 12.49 -8.21
C ALA A 220 1.88 12.19 -8.29
N ARG A 221 2.70 13.24 -8.17
CA ARG A 221 4.15 13.18 -8.14
C ARG A 221 4.65 13.75 -6.81
N LEU A 222 5.13 12.89 -5.93
CA LEU A 222 5.69 13.25 -4.64
C LEU A 222 7.22 13.17 -4.72
N VAL A 223 7.91 14.28 -4.54
CA VAL A 223 9.37 14.39 -4.75
C VAL A 223 10.03 14.94 -3.49
N ASN A 224 10.77 14.08 -2.80
CA ASN A 224 11.61 14.45 -1.67
C ASN A 224 12.86 13.55 -1.58
N PRO A 225 13.77 13.62 -2.56
CA PRO A 225 14.90 12.70 -2.64
C PRO A 225 15.96 12.92 -1.55
N TYR A 226 16.04 14.12 -0.98
CA TYR A 226 17.10 14.53 -0.05
C TYR A 226 16.81 14.16 1.41
N THR A 227 15.54 13.92 1.76
CA THR A 227 15.17 13.58 3.14
C THR A 227 14.57 12.18 3.20
N ARG A 228 14.21 11.73 4.41
CA ARG A 228 13.79 10.34 4.60
C ARG A 228 12.43 10.02 3.97
N LEU A 229 11.50 10.97 3.92
CA LEU A 229 10.10 10.69 3.56
C LEU A 229 9.55 11.72 2.57
N ALA A 230 8.99 11.25 1.46
CA ALA A 230 8.13 12.05 0.60
C ALA A 230 6.68 12.05 1.10
N LEU A 231 6.21 10.93 1.65
CA LEU A 231 4.89 10.79 2.27
C LEU A 231 5.04 10.28 3.71
N ASN A 232 4.59 11.07 4.68
CA ASN A 232 4.63 10.76 6.11
C ASN A 232 3.22 10.76 6.69
N ALA A 233 2.59 9.59 6.73
CA ALA A 233 1.21 9.42 7.17
C ALA A 233 1.04 8.26 8.19
N PRO A 234 1.82 8.25 9.29
CA PRO A 234 1.57 7.28 10.36
C PRO A 234 0.26 7.60 11.06
N GLN A 235 -0.45 6.55 11.50
CA GLN A 235 -1.77 6.64 12.15
C GLN A 235 -2.85 7.30 11.28
N LEU A 236 -2.67 7.28 9.95
CA LEU A 236 -3.67 7.75 9.00
C LEU A 236 -4.91 6.84 9.04
N THR A 237 -6.09 7.41 9.22
CA THR A 237 -7.36 6.70 9.12
C THR A 237 -8.11 7.16 7.87
N VAL A 238 -8.47 6.21 7.01
CA VAL A 238 -9.30 6.44 5.83
C VAL A 238 -10.46 5.45 5.89
N GLU A 239 -11.68 5.96 5.97
CA GLU A 239 -12.87 5.11 6.13
C GLU A 239 -13.08 4.14 4.97
N ARG A 240 -12.63 4.49 3.76
CA ARG A 240 -12.69 3.61 2.59
C ARG A 240 -11.31 3.29 2.05
N SER A 241 -10.89 3.96 0.98
CA SER A 241 -9.76 3.54 0.17
C SER A 241 -8.67 4.60 0.05
N LEU A 242 -7.42 4.15 0.07
CA LEU A 242 -6.25 4.93 -0.34
C LEU A 242 -5.87 4.55 -1.78
N TYR A 243 -5.88 5.52 -2.68
CA TYR A 243 -5.50 5.34 -4.09
C TYR A 243 -4.16 6.01 -4.40
N LEU A 244 -3.11 5.22 -4.60
CA LEU A 244 -1.82 5.64 -5.17
C LEU A 244 -1.67 5.06 -6.59
N THR A 245 -2.65 5.32 -7.46
CA THR A 245 -2.75 4.69 -8.78
C THR A 245 -2.57 5.70 -9.92
N PRO A 246 -2.41 5.27 -11.18
CA PRO A 246 -2.41 6.18 -12.32
C PRO A 246 -3.72 6.96 -12.48
N ALA A 247 -3.63 8.16 -13.04
CA ALA A 247 -4.76 8.95 -13.52
C ALA A 247 -4.73 9.06 -15.04
N GLY A 248 -5.89 9.02 -15.67
CA GLY A 248 -6.03 9.40 -17.08
C GLY A 248 -5.93 10.92 -17.23
N VAL A 249 -5.18 11.37 -18.23
CA VAL A 249 -5.01 12.78 -18.61
C VAL A 249 -5.85 13.05 -19.85
N GLY A 250 -6.89 13.88 -19.71
CA GLY A 250 -7.78 14.31 -20.80
C GLY A 250 -9.18 14.71 -20.30
N ALA A 251 -9.91 15.53 -21.06
CA ALA A 251 -11.21 16.13 -20.70
C ALA A 251 -12.34 15.12 -20.37
N GLN A 252 -12.10 13.81 -20.53
CA GLN A 252 -13.08 12.74 -20.35
C GLN A 252 -12.62 11.66 -19.35
N ALA A 253 -11.47 11.82 -18.69
CA ALA A 253 -10.98 10.85 -17.73
C ALA A 253 -11.72 11.00 -16.39
N ARG A 254 -12.96 10.49 -16.32
CA ARG A 254 -13.64 10.28 -15.03
C ARG A 254 -13.00 9.09 -14.33
N SER A 255 -12.69 9.28 -13.05
CA SER A 255 -12.24 8.24 -12.12
C SER A 255 -13.10 6.97 -12.26
N GLY A 256 -12.46 5.81 -12.51
CA GLY A 256 -13.11 4.49 -12.47
C GLY A 256 -13.59 3.89 -13.81
N MET A 257 -13.36 4.53 -14.96
CA MET A 257 -13.62 3.92 -16.28
C MET A 257 -12.33 3.49 -16.98
N THR A 258 -12.39 2.37 -17.73
CA THR A 258 -11.30 1.95 -18.63
C THR A 258 -10.98 3.10 -19.59
N PRO A 259 -9.74 3.63 -19.61
CA PRO A 259 -9.39 4.73 -20.48
C PRO A 259 -9.66 4.38 -21.95
N ALA A 260 -10.32 5.28 -22.68
CA ALA A 260 -10.43 5.15 -24.13
C ALA A 260 -9.02 5.06 -24.74
N ARG A 261 -8.86 4.27 -25.83
CA ARG A 261 -7.58 4.18 -26.55
C ARG A 261 -7.10 5.58 -26.92
N GLY A 262 -5.91 5.96 -26.44
CA GLY A 262 -5.29 7.26 -26.69
C GLY A 262 -5.24 8.21 -25.49
N THR A 263 -5.91 7.90 -24.36
CA THR A 263 -5.77 8.71 -23.14
C THR A 263 -4.35 8.64 -22.62
N ARG A 264 -3.68 9.79 -22.48
CA ARG A 264 -2.34 9.86 -21.86
C ARG A 264 -2.49 9.49 -20.39
N ILE A 265 -1.81 8.47 -19.90
CA ILE A 265 -1.89 8.07 -18.49
C ILE A 265 -0.71 8.69 -17.73
N ARG A 266 -0.99 9.42 -16.65
CA ARG A 266 0.05 9.86 -15.70
C ARG A 266 0.06 8.88 -14.53
N ARG A 267 1.21 8.27 -14.27
CA ARG A 267 1.38 7.33 -13.15
C ARG A 267 1.55 8.09 -11.85
N PHE A 268 1.21 7.45 -10.73
CA PHE A 268 1.67 7.90 -9.43
C PHE A 268 3.17 7.65 -9.30
N GLU A 269 3.93 8.67 -8.96
CA GLU A 269 5.37 8.61 -8.77
C GLU A 269 5.76 9.16 -7.40
N CYS A 270 6.54 8.39 -6.66
CA CYS A 270 7.06 8.79 -5.36
C CYS A 270 8.59 8.63 -5.35
N GLU A 271 9.30 9.75 -5.26
CA GLU A 271 10.75 9.82 -5.09
C GLU A 271 11.06 10.19 -3.64
N GLY A 272 11.36 9.20 -2.81
CA GLY A 272 11.52 9.36 -1.36
C GLY A 272 10.75 8.29 -0.58
N GLY A 273 11.06 8.12 0.71
CA GLY A 273 10.40 7.10 1.54
C GLY A 273 8.91 7.36 1.75
N VAL A 274 8.14 6.31 2.02
CA VAL A 274 6.70 6.37 2.29
C VAL A 274 6.44 5.69 3.63
N ARG A 275 5.77 6.38 4.54
CA ARG A 275 5.36 5.82 5.83
C ARG A 275 3.85 5.88 6.00
N LEU A 276 3.24 4.73 6.19
CA LEU A 276 1.81 4.52 6.45
C LEU A 276 1.58 3.67 7.72
N ASP A 277 2.57 3.67 8.63
CA ASP A 277 2.57 2.84 9.83
C ASP A 277 1.33 3.08 10.70
N ASP A 278 0.75 2.03 11.28
CA ASP A 278 -0.47 2.08 12.09
C ASP A 278 -1.70 2.63 11.35
N GLY A 279 -1.67 2.70 10.03
CA GLY A 279 -2.78 3.16 9.21
C GLY A 279 -3.97 2.19 9.21
N ARG A 280 -5.18 2.74 9.13
CA ARG A 280 -6.45 2.00 9.05
C ARG A 280 -7.20 2.39 7.80
N PHE A 281 -7.55 1.41 6.97
CA PHE A 281 -8.24 1.61 5.70
C PHE A 281 -9.44 0.67 5.64
N GLY A 282 -10.65 1.21 5.54
CA GLY A 282 -11.88 0.40 5.65
C GLY A 282 -12.19 -0.47 4.44
N ASP A 283 -11.70 -0.12 3.24
CA ASP A 283 -11.88 -0.90 2.01
C ASP A 283 -10.55 -1.43 1.49
N ALA A 284 -9.65 -0.56 1.01
CA ALA A 284 -8.44 -0.97 0.31
C ALA A 284 -7.28 0.03 0.37
N VAL A 285 -6.06 -0.50 0.26
CA VAL A 285 -4.84 0.25 -0.07
C VAL A 285 -4.38 -0.15 -1.46
N ASP A 286 -4.46 0.78 -2.42
CA ASP A 286 -4.24 0.51 -3.84
C ASP A 286 -2.96 1.15 -4.37
N PHE A 287 -1.99 0.33 -4.75
CA PHE A 287 -0.71 0.72 -5.37
C PHE A 287 -0.61 0.27 -6.83
N GLU A 288 -1.72 -0.03 -7.50
CA GLU A 288 -1.73 -0.40 -8.91
C GLU A 288 -0.98 0.62 -9.76
N GLY A 289 0.04 0.18 -10.51
CA GLY A 289 0.81 1.04 -11.41
C GLY A 289 1.65 2.13 -10.72
N ALA A 290 1.75 2.12 -9.39
CA ALA A 290 2.58 3.03 -8.62
C ALA A 290 4.07 2.82 -8.91
N ARG A 291 4.83 3.91 -9.01
CA ARG A 291 6.30 3.87 -9.11
C ARG A 291 6.92 4.47 -7.86
N PHE A 292 7.71 3.66 -7.17
CA PHE A 292 8.47 4.08 -6.01
C PHE A 292 9.97 4.07 -6.30
N THR A 293 10.61 5.22 -6.14
CA THR A 293 12.06 5.39 -6.31
C THR A 293 12.66 5.75 -4.96
N PHE A 294 13.42 4.80 -4.40
CA PHE A 294 14.02 4.93 -3.08
C PHE A 294 15.55 5.00 -3.17
N THR A 295 16.19 5.65 -2.18
CA THR A 295 17.58 5.39 -1.83
C THR A 295 17.70 4.12 -0.97
N ASP A 296 18.92 3.66 -0.66
CA ASP A 296 19.11 2.41 0.09
C ASP A 296 18.64 2.50 1.56
N GLU A 297 18.55 3.71 2.12
CA GLU A 297 18.07 3.98 3.48
C GLU A 297 16.56 4.21 3.57
N GLN A 298 15.91 4.47 2.44
CA GLN A 298 14.50 4.77 2.35
C GLN A 298 13.67 3.48 2.26
N GLU A 299 12.42 3.56 2.69
CA GLU A 299 11.51 2.42 2.73
C GLU A 299 10.06 2.81 2.45
N LEU A 300 9.30 1.84 1.92
CA LEU A 300 7.85 1.79 1.98
C LEU A 300 7.45 1.04 3.25
N SER A 301 7.03 1.77 4.27
CA SER A 301 6.65 1.23 5.57
C SER A 301 5.14 1.19 5.72
N LEU A 302 4.61 -0.02 5.89
CA LEU A 302 3.21 -0.38 6.12
C LEU A 302 3.08 -1.13 7.46
N ARG A 303 3.88 -0.77 8.46
CA ARG A 303 3.92 -1.53 9.72
C ARG A 303 2.58 -1.44 10.42
N ARG A 304 2.03 -2.58 10.85
CA ARG A 304 0.74 -2.64 11.59
C ARG A 304 -0.44 -1.98 10.87
N VAL A 305 -0.37 -1.87 9.53
CA VAL A 305 -1.50 -1.42 8.72
C VAL A 305 -2.63 -2.44 8.81
N GLN A 306 -3.86 -1.95 8.86
CA GLN A 306 -5.08 -2.76 8.84
C GLN A 306 -5.91 -2.37 7.63
N THR A 307 -6.18 -3.33 6.74
CA THR A 307 -7.02 -3.12 5.57
C THR A 307 -7.65 -4.43 5.09
N PRO A 308 -8.91 -4.45 4.61
CA PRO A 308 -9.45 -5.64 3.98
C PRO A 308 -8.70 -6.02 2.70
N GLU A 309 -8.23 -5.08 1.90
CA GLU A 309 -7.57 -5.39 0.64
C GLU A 309 -6.29 -4.58 0.43
N LEU A 310 -5.17 -5.28 0.19
CA LEU A 310 -3.91 -4.66 -0.23
C LEU A 310 -3.62 -5.03 -1.68
N ARG A 311 -3.61 -4.03 -2.57
CA ARG A 311 -3.23 -4.20 -3.97
C ARG A 311 -1.79 -3.78 -4.20
N PHE A 312 -0.89 -4.75 -4.08
CA PHE A 312 0.54 -4.56 -4.35
C PHE A 312 0.86 -4.83 -5.82
N LEU A 313 0.32 -3.97 -6.69
CA LEU A 313 0.36 -4.10 -8.16
C LEU A 313 1.22 -2.99 -8.82
N GLY A 314 2.17 -2.45 -8.07
CA GLY A 314 3.07 -1.39 -8.54
C GLY A 314 4.26 -1.91 -9.37
N GLU A 315 5.11 -0.98 -9.80
CA GLU A 315 6.42 -1.27 -10.38
C GLU A 315 7.38 -1.70 -9.27
N ARG A 316 8.23 -2.70 -9.55
CA ARG A 316 9.22 -3.18 -8.58
C ARG A 316 10.16 -2.08 -8.15
N PRO A 317 10.28 -1.77 -6.84
CA PRO A 317 11.27 -0.83 -6.37
C PRO A 317 12.68 -1.41 -6.58
N ALA A 318 13.53 -0.65 -7.28
CA ALA A 318 14.90 -1.07 -7.60
C ALA A 318 15.85 -0.98 -6.40
N ARG A 319 15.53 -0.14 -5.42
CA ARG A 319 16.29 0.20 -4.20
C ARG A 319 15.33 0.38 -3.02
N GLY A 320 15.88 0.53 -1.82
CA GLY A 320 15.09 0.67 -0.59
C GLY A 320 14.43 -0.63 -0.12
N ARG A 321 13.69 -0.53 0.99
CA ARG A 321 13.01 -1.66 1.63
C ARG A 321 11.48 -1.53 1.57
N VAL A 322 10.79 -2.66 1.64
CA VAL A 322 9.34 -2.74 1.86
C VAL A 322 9.10 -3.45 3.19
N VAL A 323 8.43 -2.78 4.11
CA VAL A 323 8.21 -3.27 5.48
C VAL A 323 6.71 -3.45 5.72
N LEU A 324 6.30 -4.70 5.93
CA LEU A 324 4.91 -5.12 6.21
C LEU A 324 4.76 -5.67 7.64
N SER A 325 5.71 -5.37 8.52
CA SER A 325 5.77 -5.98 9.84
C SER A 325 4.50 -5.71 10.66
N GLY A 326 3.84 -6.77 11.12
CA GLY A 326 2.60 -6.70 11.90
C GLY A 326 1.36 -6.24 11.12
N ALA A 327 1.44 -6.07 9.80
CA ALA A 327 0.28 -5.68 8.99
C ALA A 327 -0.76 -6.81 8.95
N ARG A 328 -2.04 -6.44 8.88
CA ARG A 328 -3.18 -7.35 8.79
C ARG A 328 -3.99 -7.01 7.55
N VAL A 329 -4.05 -7.97 6.64
CA VAL A 329 -4.75 -7.85 5.36
C VAL A 329 -5.72 -9.02 5.24
N VAL A 330 -6.91 -8.83 4.67
CA VAL A 330 -7.77 -9.99 4.34
C VAL A 330 -7.34 -10.52 2.96
N ASN A 331 -7.47 -9.70 1.91
CA ASN A 331 -7.12 -10.04 0.54
C ASN A 331 -5.79 -9.39 0.12
N LEU A 332 -4.78 -10.22 -0.16
CA LEU A 332 -3.53 -9.78 -0.77
C LEU A 332 -3.61 -9.96 -2.29
N MET A 333 -3.79 -8.86 -3.01
CA MET A 333 -3.72 -8.85 -4.47
C MET A 333 -2.33 -8.41 -4.91
N ASP A 334 -1.59 -9.30 -5.57
CA ASP A 334 -0.20 -9.01 -5.87
C ASP A 334 0.29 -9.63 -7.18
N ARG A 335 1.48 -9.20 -7.60
CA ARG A 335 2.12 -9.67 -8.83
C ARG A 335 3.56 -10.06 -8.55
N ALA A 336 4.02 -11.16 -9.15
CA ALA A 336 5.34 -11.72 -8.85
C ALA A 336 6.50 -10.74 -9.16
N ASP A 337 6.33 -9.88 -10.15
CA ASP A 337 7.31 -8.86 -10.57
C ASP A 337 7.11 -7.51 -9.88
N SER A 338 6.18 -7.36 -8.92
CA SER A 338 5.97 -6.10 -8.17
C SER A 338 6.80 -6.04 -6.89
N TRP A 339 7.16 -7.19 -6.30
CA TRP A 339 7.89 -7.25 -5.02
C TRP A 339 9.37 -6.90 -5.14
N PRO A 340 9.99 -6.34 -4.08
CA PRO A 340 11.42 -6.02 -4.08
C PRO A 340 12.29 -7.29 -4.14
N GLY A 341 13.58 -7.10 -4.40
CA GLY A 341 14.54 -8.21 -4.43
C GLY A 341 14.85 -8.80 -3.05
N PRO A 342 15.67 -9.88 -3.01
CA PRO A 342 16.08 -10.55 -1.78
C PRO A 342 16.66 -9.59 -0.72
N GLY A 343 16.28 -9.78 0.54
CA GLY A 343 16.79 -9.02 1.69
C GLY A 343 16.17 -7.62 1.88
N ARG A 344 15.25 -7.21 1.00
CA ARG A 344 14.63 -5.87 1.02
C ARG A 344 13.17 -5.88 1.44
N LEU A 345 12.65 -7.06 1.76
CA LEU A 345 11.27 -7.25 2.18
C LEU A 345 11.27 -7.67 3.64
N HIS A 346 10.41 -7.12 4.49
CA HIS A 346 10.32 -7.47 5.91
C HIS A 346 8.86 -7.79 6.25
N MET A 347 8.59 -9.01 6.69
CA MET A 347 7.22 -9.53 6.91
C MET A 347 6.96 -10.11 8.30
N GLY A 348 7.82 -9.84 9.30
CA GLY A 348 7.59 -10.36 10.65
C GLY A 348 6.20 -9.96 11.19
N GLY A 349 5.37 -10.91 11.59
CA GLY A 349 3.98 -10.65 12.01
C GLY A 349 3.01 -10.25 10.90
N PHE A 350 3.37 -10.35 9.61
CA PHE A 350 2.46 -10.03 8.51
C PHE A 350 1.40 -11.14 8.37
N ALA A 351 0.13 -10.77 8.52
CA ALA A 351 -1.01 -11.67 8.39
C ALA A 351 -1.83 -11.32 7.14
N TYR A 352 -2.14 -12.35 6.35
CA TYR A 352 -3.05 -12.30 5.21
C TYR A 352 -3.92 -13.56 5.18
N GLU A 353 -5.15 -13.46 4.69
CA GLU A 353 -6.12 -14.57 4.66
C GLU A 353 -6.26 -15.17 3.25
N ASN A 354 -6.40 -14.32 2.23
CA ASN A 354 -6.59 -14.74 0.84
C ASN A 354 -5.47 -14.22 -0.06
N LEU A 355 -5.01 -15.06 -0.98
CA LEU A 355 -4.05 -14.70 -2.02
C LEU A 355 -4.78 -14.60 -3.36
N VAL A 356 -4.73 -13.42 -3.99
CA VAL A 356 -5.40 -13.16 -5.28
C VAL A 356 -4.36 -12.64 -6.28
N PRO A 357 -3.46 -13.51 -6.78
CA PRO A 357 -2.39 -13.09 -7.68
C PRO A 357 -2.97 -12.56 -9.00
N ARG A 358 -2.40 -11.47 -9.51
CA ARG A 358 -2.71 -10.92 -10.83
C ARG A 358 -1.72 -11.43 -11.85
N GLY A 359 -2.11 -12.45 -12.61
CA GLY A 359 -1.26 -13.13 -13.58
C GLY A 359 -0.49 -14.31 -12.98
N PRO A 360 0.44 -14.93 -13.73
CA PRO A 360 1.13 -16.14 -13.28
C PRO A 360 2.00 -15.88 -12.05
N PHE A 361 1.64 -16.48 -10.91
CA PHE A 361 2.45 -16.46 -9.68
C PHE A 361 2.67 -17.91 -9.18
N PRO A 362 3.52 -18.70 -9.87
CA PRO A 362 3.77 -20.08 -9.47
C PRO A 362 4.42 -20.17 -8.09
N LEU A 363 4.19 -21.30 -7.41
CA LEU A 363 4.68 -21.57 -6.06
C LEU A 363 6.20 -21.35 -5.89
N ALA A 364 7.00 -21.71 -6.90
CA ALA A 364 8.45 -21.50 -6.87
C ALA A 364 8.84 -20.01 -6.71
N LEU A 365 8.11 -19.10 -7.35
CA LEU A 365 8.33 -17.65 -7.17
C LEU A 365 7.79 -17.20 -5.80
N ARG A 366 6.68 -17.78 -5.33
CA ARG A 366 6.10 -17.47 -4.01
C ARG A 366 7.04 -17.85 -2.87
N LEU A 367 7.73 -18.98 -3.00
CA LEU A 367 8.78 -19.41 -2.07
C LEU A 367 9.98 -18.47 -2.08
N ARG A 368 10.40 -17.97 -3.24
CA ARG A 368 11.45 -16.95 -3.34
C ARG A 368 11.04 -15.63 -2.68
N TRP A 369 9.76 -15.27 -2.79
CA TRP A 369 9.19 -14.10 -2.12
C TRP A 369 9.23 -14.24 -0.59
N VAL A 370 8.88 -15.41 -0.05
CA VAL A 370 9.02 -15.71 1.38
C VAL A 370 10.49 -15.71 1.81
N ASP A 371 11.38 -16.32 1.03
CA ASP A 371 12.82 -16.36 1.32
C ASP A 371 13.47 -14.97 1.26
N ALA A 372 12.92 -14.07 0.45
CA ALA A 372 13.35 -12.67 0.38
C ALA A 372 12.93 -11.84 1.62
N ALA A 373 12.00 -12.33 2.44
CA ALA A 373 11.37 -11.59 3.55
C ALA A 373 12.22 -11.46 4.82
N SER A 374 13.32 -12.22 4.95
CA SER A 374 14.29 -12.04 6.03
C SER A 374 15.66 -12.56 5.61
N ALA A 375 16.73 -11.84 6.00
CA ALA A 375 18.10 -12.31 5.81
C ALA A 375 18.43 -13.53 6.69
N GLU A 376 17.77 -13.61 7.86
CA GLU A 376 17.87 -14.74 8.79
C GLU A 376 16.66 -15.68 8.66
N TYR A 377 16.81 -16.93 9.08
CA TYR A 377 15.71 -17.90 9.03
C TYR A 377 14.59 -17.51 10.01
N ASN A 378 13.41 -17.18 9.47
CA ASN A 378 12.17 -17.01 10.22
C ASN A 378 11.14 -18.08 9.77
N PRO A 379 10.65 -18.96 10.65
CA PRO A 379 9.65 -19.97 10.31
C PRO A 379 8.24 -19.40 10.02
N GLU A 380 7.89 -18.26 10.59
CA GLU A 380 6.52 -17.72 10.59
C GLU A 380 5.97 -17.44 9.18
N PRO A 381 6.68 -16.76 8.27
CA PRO A 381 6.20 -16.50 6.90
C PRO A 381 5.85 -17.79 6.12
N TYR A 382 6.62 -18.87 6.32
CA TYR A 382 6.34 -20.15 5.67
C TYR A 382 5.08 -20.82 6.24
N GLU A 383 4.90 -20.77 7.57
CA GLU A 383 3.70 -21.31 8.22
C GLU A 383 2.45 -20.57 7.77
N ARG A 384 2.52 -19.24 7.68
CA ARG A 384 1.40 -18.41 7.21
C ARG A 384 1.03 -18.74 5.77
N LEU A 385 2.01 -18.81 4.86
CA LEU A 385 1.76 -19.18 3.47
C LEU A 385 1.14 -20.58 3.36
N ALA A 386 1.66 -21.56 4.09
CA ALA A 386 1.13 -22.92 4.07
C ALA A 386 -0.30 -23.02 4.65
N ALA A 387 -0.63 -22.20 5.66
CA ALA A 387 -1.98 -22.13 6.21
C ALA A 387 -2.98 -21.59 5.18
N VAL A 388 -2.64 -20.47 4.54
CA VAL A 388 -3.49 -19.82 3.52
C VAL A 388 -3.71 -20.72 2.31
N LEU A 389 -2.66 -21.38 1.81
CA LEU A 389 -2.79 -22.34 0.69
C LEU A 389 -3.71 -23.51 1.05
N ARG A 390 -3.62 -24.01 2.29
CA ARG A 390 -4.50 -25.08 2.77
C ARG A 390 -5.95 -24.63 2.87
N GLU A 391 -6.19 -23.44 3.42
CA GLU A 391 -7.53 -22.85 3.52
C GLU A 391 -8.12 -22.59 2.13
N GLY A 392 -7.30 -22.24 1.14
CA GLY A 392 -7.67 -22.13 -0.27
C GLY A 392 -7.86 -23.46 -1.02
N GLY A 393 -7.60 -24.62 -0.39
CA GLY A 393 -7.73 -25.94 -0.99
C GLY A 393 -6.48 -26.47 -1.73
N GLU A 394 -5.38 -25.70 -1.77
CA GLU A 394 -4.11 -26.06 -2.41
C GLU A 394 -3.20 -26.84 -1.45
N ASP A 395 -3.67 -28.03 -1.07
CA ASP A 395 -3.07 -28.86 -0.04
C ASP A 395 -1.68 -29.42 -0.39
N GLU A 396 -1.43 -29.70 -1.67
CA GLU A 396 -0.13 -30.17 -2.15
C GLU A 396 0.92 -29.06 -2.05
N ASP A 397 0.58 -27.86 -2.53
CA ASP A 397 1.44 -26.68 -2.47
C ASP A 397 1.74 -26.28 -1.01
N ALA A 398 0.76 -26.36 -0.12
CA ALA A 398 0.97 -26.16 1.31
C ALA A 398 2.02 -27.10 1.92
N ARG A 399 2.07 -28.37 1.47
CA ARG A 399 3.10 -29.33 1.91
C ARG A 399 4.47 -28.97 1.33
N GLU A 400 4.52 -28.53 0.08
CA GLU A 400 5.77 -28.07 -0.55
C GLU A 400 6.36 -26.85 0.16
N VAL A 401 5.52 -25.93 0.64
CA VAL A 401 5.95 -24.79 1.45
C VAL A 401 6.56 -25.23 2.78
N LEU A 402 5.91 -26.17 3.47
CA LEU A 402 6.45 -26.71 4.73
C LEU A 402 7.74 -27.51 4.52
N LEU A 403 7.89 -28.17 3.37
CA LEU A 403 9.14 -28.82 2.99
C LEU A 403 10.25 -27.77 2.74
N ALA A 404 9.94 -26.69 2.02
CA ALA A 404 10.87 -25.59 1.81
C ALA A 404 11.32 -24.94 3.13
N LYS A 405 10.41 -24.78 4.09
CA LYS A 405 10.71 -24.36 5.46
C LYS A 405 11.75 -25.27 6.13
N GLN A 406 11.58 -26.59 6.06
CA GLN A 406 12.57 -27.53 6.64
C GLN A 406 13.93 -27.49 5.93
N ARG A 407 13.93 -27.32 4.60
CA ARG A 407 15.16 -27.16 3.82
C ARG A 407 15.93 -25.91 4.23
N ARG A 408 15.24 -24.78 4.43
CA ARG A 408 15.86 -23.54 4.92
C ARG A 408 16.36 -23.68 6.35
N ARG A 409 15.59 -24.32 7.24
CA ARG A 409 16.03 -24.65 8.61
C ARG A 409 17.30 -25.49 8.61
N ARG A 410 17.45 -26.42 7.67
CA ARG A 410 18.66 -27.25 7.55
C ARG A 410 19.91 -26.40 7.33
N GLU A 411 19.82 -25.29 6.61
CA GLU A 411 20.98 -24.42 6.33
C GLU A 411 21.56 -23.78 7.60
N SER A 412 20.75 -23.58 8.64
CA SER A 412 21.18 -23.06 9.94
C SER A 412 21.65 -24.13 10.94
N LEU A 413 21.57 -25.43 10.61
CA LEU A 413 21.97 -26.52 11.51
C LEU A 413 23.47 -26.86 11.46
N PRO A 414 24.03 -27.52 12.51
CA PRO A 414 25.38 -28.09 12.49
C PRO A 414 25.54 -29.15 11.38
N VAL A 415 26.79 -29.38 10.94
CA VAL A 415 27.11 -30.24 9.77
C VAL A 415 26.53 -31.66 9.88
N ALA A 416 26.59 -32.29 11.06
CA ALA A 416 26.03 -33.64 11.27
C ALA A 416 24.50 -33.67 11.08
N ALA A 417 23.79 -32.65 11.58
CA ALA A 417 22.35 -32.52 11.41
C ALA A 417 21.97 -32.15 9.95
N LYS A 418 22.86 -31.46 9.23
CA LYS A 418 22.70 -31.24 7.78
C LYS A 418 22.74 -32.55 7.00
N LEU A 419 23.74 -33.41 7.25
CA LEU A 419 23.88 -34.71 6.60
C LEU A 419 22.66 -35.61 6.86
N TRP A 420 22.19 -35.65 8.12
CA TRP A 420 20.95 -36.35 8.46
C TRP A 420 19.73 -35.79 7.74
N GLY A 421 19.60 -34.46 7.66
CA GLY A 421 18.53 -33.80 6.92
C GLY A 421 18.57 -34.06 5.41
N TYR A 422 19.75 -34.21 4.80
CA TYR A 422 19.87 -34.62 3.39
C TYR A 422 19.40 -36.07 3.19
N ALA A 423 19.77 -36.99 4.09
CA ALA A 423 19.28 -38.37 4.05
C ALA A 423 17.74 -38.44 4.15
N GLN A 424 17.13 -37.62 5.01
CA GLN A 424 15.66 -37.55 5.16
C GLN A 424 14.94 -36.92 3.94
N ASP A 425 15.54 -35.92 3.30
CA ASP A 425 14.98 -35.28 2.10
C ASP A 425 14.98 -36.24 0.90
N TRP A 426 16.06 -37.02 0.77
CA TRP A 426 16.23 -38.00 -0.31
C TRP A 426 15.34 -39.24 -0.16
N THR A 427 15.21 -39.76 1.06
CA THR A 427 14.43 -40.97 1.33
C THR A 427 12.92 -40.70 1.40
N VAL A 428 12.48 -39.76 2.24
CA VAL A 428 11.05 -39.59 2.58
C VAL A 428 10.58 -38.13 2.43
N ALA A 429 11.42 -37.20 1.96
CA ALA A 429 11.11 -35.77 1.90
C ALA A 429 10.50 -35.26 3.23
N TYR A 430 11.12 -35.62 4.36
CA TYR A 430 10.63 -35.31 5.72
C TYR A 430 9.22 -35.82 6.07
N GLY A 431 8.71 -36.83 5.35
CA GLY A 431 7.36 -37.36 5.58
C GLY A 431 6.25 -36.63 4.82
N TYR A 432 6.59 -35.67 3.95
CA TYR A 432 5.61 -34.92 3.15
C TYR A 432 5.25 -35.59 1.81
N ARG A 433 6.04 -36.58 1.35
CA ARG A 433 5.77 -37.37 0.13
C ARG A 433 5.82 -38.88 0.40
N PRO A 434 4.79 -39.49 1.01
CA PRO A 434 4.79 -40.90 1.39
C PRO A 434 4.97 -41.86 0.19
N GLY A 435 4.57 -41.44 -1.02
CA GLY A 435 4.80 -42.22 -2.24
C GLY A 435 6.27 -42.55 -2.52
N ARG A 436 7.23 -41.71 -2.08
CA ARG A 436 8.67 -42.03 -2.21
C ARG A 436 9.11 -43.19 -1.33
N ALA A 437 8.52 -43.33 -0.14
CA ALA A 437 8.81 -44.46 0.73
C ALA A 437 8.33 -45.79 0.11
N ALA A 438 7.19 -45.79 -0.59
CA ALA A 438 6.72 -46.95 -1.34
C ALA A 438 7.65 -47.31 -2.51
N VAL A 439 8.18 -46.31 -3.24
CA VAL A 439 9.18 -46.55 -4.30
C VAL A 439 10.47 -47.13 -3.72
N TRP A 440 10.98 -46.58 -2.61
CA TRP A 440 12.16 -47.12 -1.93
C TRP A 440 11.95 -48.55 -1.42
N MET A 441 10.75 -48.84 -0.90
CA MET A 441 10.37 -50.20 -0.51
C MET A 441 10.37 -51.15 -1.70
N ALA A 442 9.85 -50.73 -2.86
CA ALA A 442 9.89 -51.52 -4.10
C ALA A 442 11.32 -51.72 -4.64
N VAL A 443 12.18 -50.69 -4.57
CA VAL A 443 13.59 -50.78 -4.97
C VAL A 443 14.36 -51.73 -4.05
N LEU A 444 14.18 -51.61 -2.73
CA LEU A 444 14.79 -52.53 -1.77
C LEU A 444 14.28 -53.95 -1.97
N TRP A 445 12.98 -54.12 -2.21
CA TRP A 445 12.39 -55.42 -2.51
C TRP A 445 13.01 -56.05 -3.77
N ALA A 446 13.13 -55.29 -4.87
CA ALA A 446 13.75 -55.78 -6.10
C ALA A 446 15.25 -56.11 -5.90
N ALA A 447 15.98 -55.24 -5.21
CA ALA A 447 17.40 -55.44 -4.90
C ALA A 447 17.63 -56.66 -3.99
N GLY A 448 16.79 -56.82 -2.97
CA GLY A 448 16.79 -57.98 -2.07
C GLY A 448 16.45 -59.26 -2.81
N SER A 449 15.39 -59.25 -3.63
CA SER A 449 15.00 -60.38 -4.47
C SER A 449 16.16 -60.84 -5.35
N LEU A 450 16.87 -59.90 -5.97
CA LEU A 450 18.01 -60.18 -6.83
C LEU A 450 19.24 -60.65 -6.04
N ALA A 451 19.48 -60.10 -4.85
CA ALA A 451 20.59 -60.50 -3.98
C ALA A 451 20.38 -61.92 -3.45
N PHE A 452 19.23 -62.20 -2.84
CA PHE A 452 18.87 -63.52 -2.29
C PHE A 452 18.65 -64.58 -3.38
N ALA A 453 18.47 -64.20 -4.65
CA ALA A 453 18.48 -65.13 -5.77
C ALA A 453 19.89 -65.63 -6.15
N ARG A 454 20.96 -64.93 -5.72
CA ARG A 454 22.36 -65.27 -6.05
C ARG A 454 23.05 -66.10 -4.97
N GLY A 455 22.33 -66.56 -3.95
CA GLY A 455 22.85 -67.41 -2.88
C GLY A 455 22.05 -68.70 -2.74
N ASP A 456 22.75 -69.82 -2.55
CA ASP A 456 22.12 -71.07 -2.10
C ASP A 456 21.87 -70.99 -0.59
N HIS A 457 20.60 -70.90 -0.22
CA HIS A 457 20.16 -70.83 1.16
C HIS A 457 19.53 -72.17 1.55
N PRO A 458 20.26 -73.08 2.24
CA PRO A 458 19.70 -74.36 2.62
C PRO A 458 18.62 -74.19 3.72
N PRO A 459 17.60 -75.05 3.74
CA PRO A 459 16.55 -75.00 4.75
C PRO A 459 17.08 -75.40 6.13
N LEU A 460 16.56 -74.79 7.21
CA LEU A 460 16.94 -75.10 8.60
C LEU A 460 16.52 -76.51 9.04
N LYS A 461 15.42 -77.03 8.49
CA LYS A 461 14.87 -78.36 8.76
C LYS A 461 14.61 -79.10 7.45
N SER A 462 15.02 -80.36 7.36
CA SER A 462 14.76 -81.21 6.20
C SER A 462 13.30 -81.70 6.20
N GLY A 463 12.51 -81.29 5.19
CA GLY A 463 11.17 -81.84 4.93
C GLY A 463 9.99 -80.93 5.29
N GLU A 464 10.19 -79.86 6.07
CA GLU A 464 9.15 -78.89 6.43
C GLU A 464 9.62 -77.47 6.07
N HIS A 465 9.57 -77.11 4.79
CA HIS A 465 9.82 -75.76 4.33
C HIS A 465 9.00 -75.43 3.07
N PRO A 466 8.60 -74.18 2.86
CA PRO A 466 8.02 -73.74 1.59
C PRO A 466 9.03 -73.86 0.45
N ALA A 467 8.56 -73.74 -0.80
CA ALA A 467 9.45 -73.56 -1.94
C ALA A 467 10.22 -72.24 -1.82
N TRP A 468 11.54 -72.26 -2.06
CA TRP A 468 12.38 -71.07 -1.99
C TRP A 468 11.91 -70.04 -3.01
N ASN A 469 11.51 -68.87 -2.53
CA ASN A 469 11.17 -67.74 -3.37
C ASN A 469 11.90 -66.50 -2.84
N PRO A 470 13.00 -66.07 -3.49
CA PRO A 470 13.78 -64.91 -3.08
C PRO A 470 12.96 -63.63 -2.95
N ALA A 471 11.92 -63.47 -3.79
CA ALA A 471 11.08 -62.28 -3.79
C ALA A 471 10.11 -62.26 -2.62
N LEU A 472 9.52 -63.40 -2.27
CA LEU A 472 8.69 -63.51 -1.07
C LEU A 472 9.55 -63.37 0.18
N PHE A 473 10.73 -64.00 0.23
CA PHE A 473 11.66 -63.86 1.36
C PHE A 473 12.12 -62.41 1.58
N ALA A 474 12.49 -61.68 0.51
CA ALA A 474 12.86 -60.27 0.61
C ALA A 474 11.69 -59.38 1.06
N LEU A 475 10.46 -59.70 0.63
CA LEU A 475 9.26 -58.98 1.02
C LEU A 475 8.90 -59.22 2.50
N ASP A 476 9.03 -60.47 2.93
CA ASP A 476 8.80 -60.94 4.31
C ASP A 476 9.78 -60.28 5.30
N LEU A 477 11.03 -60.03 4.87
CA LEU A 477 11.99 -59.24 5.65
C LEU A 477 11.66 -57.73 5.71
N LEU A 478 11.01 -57.18 4.68
CA LEU A 478 10.71 -55.74 4.58
C LEU A 478 9.37 -55.35 5.21
N LEU A 479 8.42 -56.29 5.32
CA LEU A 479 7.08 -56.07 5.86
C LEU A 479 6.99 -56.59 7.31
N PRO A 480 7.27 -55.76 8.33
CA PRO A 480 7.40 -56.24 9.71
C PRO A 480 6.13 -56.82 10.36
N VAL A 481 4.97 -56.61 9.72
CA VAL A 481 3.65 -56.99 10.27
C VAL A 481 3.05 -58.19 9.54
N ILE A 482 3.50 -58.49 8.33
CA ILE A 482 2.93 -59.55 7.48
C ILE A 482 3.97 -60.65 7.36
N ASP A 483 3.65 -61.82 7.92
CA ASP A 483 4.43 -63.04 7.72
C ASP A 483 3.95 -63.75 6.46
N LEU A 484 4.81 -63.81 5.44
CA LEU A 484 4.58 -64.51 4.17
C LEU A 484 5.08 -65.96 4.20
N GLY A 485 5.53 -66.43 5.38
CA GLY A 485 5.86 -67.82 5.66
C GLY A 485 7.21 -68.27 5.11
N GLN A 486 8.13 -67.35 4.78
CA GLN A 486 9.46 -67.68 4.27
C GLN A 486 10.55 -67.47 5.33
N VAL A 487 10.43 -66.43 6.15
CA VAL A 487 11.38 -66.12 7.22
C VAL A 487 11.36 -67.22 8.29
N GLY A 488 12.54 -67.65 8.76
CA GLY A 488 12.68 -68.71 9.77
C GLY A 488 12.89 -70.12 9.22
N PHE A 489 12.65 -70.35 7.92
CA PHE A 489 12.88 -71.65 7.27
C PHE A 489 14.27 -71.78 6.62
N TRP A 490 15.02 -70.69 6.43
CA TRP A 490 16.23 -70.65 5.62
C TRP A 490 17.47 -70.22 6.40
N GLN A 491 18.59 -70.93 6.23
CA GLN A 491 19.80 -70.67 6.99
C GLN A 491 20.66 -69.61 6.29
N LEU A 492 20.66 -68.40 6.84
CA LEU A 492 21.54 -67.31 6.39
C LEU A 492 22.89 -67.40 7.12
N ARG A 493 24.00 -67.53 6.39
CA ARG A 493 25.36 -67.58 6.96
C ARG A 493 26.19 -66.38 6.53
N GLY A 494 27.05 -65.90 7.44
CA GLY A 494 28.02 -64.84 7.15
C GLY A 494 27.38 -63.51 6.78
N GLY A 495 27.80 -62.92 5.65
CA GLY A 495 27.31 -61.61 5.19
C GLY A 495 25.78 -61.54 4.96
N TRP A 496 25.14 -62.67 4.64
CA TRP A 496 23.69 -62.74 4.39
C TRP A 496 22.85 -62.52 5.65
N GLN A 497 23.36 -62.88 6.83
CA GLN A 497 22.69 -62.63 8.12
C GLN A 497 22.69 -61.14 8.46
N TRP A 498 23.80 -60.45 8.19
CA TRP A 498 23.88 -59.00 8.36
C TRP A 498 23.02 -58.26 7.34
N LEU A 499 22.96 -58.77 6.10
CA LEU A 499 22.08 -58.21 5.07
C LEU A 499 20.60 -58.35 5.43
N SER A 500 20.16 -59.51 5.94
CA SER A 500 18.77 -59.68 6.39
C SER A 500 18.43 -58.79 7.58
N ALA A 501 19.35 -58.66 8.55
CA ALA A 501 19.17 -57.74 9.68
C ALA A 501 19.04 -56.29 9.21
N ALA A 502 19.85 -55.86 8.23
CA ALA A 502 19.75 -54.54 7.63
C ALA A 502 18.41 -54.33 6.91
N PHE A 503 17.92 -55.33 6.17
CA PHE A 503 16.61 -55.29 5.51
C PHE A 503 15.45 -55.16 6.51
N ILE A 504 15.49 -55.90 7.62
CA ILE A 504 14.49 -55.79 8.69
C ILE A 504 14.48 -54.37 9.28
N LEU A 505 15.65 -53.82 9.62
CA LEU A 505 15.75 -52.47 10.16
C LEU A 505 15.23 -51.40 9.18
N LEU A 506 15.60 -51.50 7.89
CA LEU A 506 15.09 -50.61 6.84
C LEU A 506 13.58 -50.77 6.63
N GLY A 507 13.07 -52.00 6.69
CA GLY A 507 11.65 -52.33 6.63
C GLY A 507 10.85 -51.63 7.73
N TRP A 508 11.31 -51.70 8.98
CA TRP A 508 10.70 -50.96 10.11
C TRP A 508 10.72 -49.45 9.93
N ILE A 509 11.83 -48.87 9.45
CA ILE A 509 11.94 -47.43 9.18
C ILE A 509 10.96 -47.00 8.08
N LEU A 510 10.91 -47.73 6.97
CA LEU A 510 10.01 -47.40 5.87
C LEU A 510 8.54 -47.63 6.24
N ALA A 511 8.21 -48.75 6.88
CA ALA A 511 6.86 -49.06 7.31
C ALA A 511 6.29 -48.01 8.27
N THR A 512 7.09 -47.55 9.25
CA THR A 512 6.67 -46.47 10.16
C THR A 512 6.45 -45.15 9.42
N THR A 513 7.27 -44.82 8.42
CA THR A 513 7.06 -43.60 7.61
C THR A 513 5.84 -43.67 6.70
N VAL A 514 5.56 -44.82 6.08
CA VAL A 514 4.36 -45.06 5.27
C VAL A 514 3.12 -45.02 6.16
N ALA A 515 3.15 -45.68 7.32
CA ALA A 515 2.05 -45.68 8.27
C ALA A 515 1.73 -44.27 8.79
N ALA A 516 2.75 -43.48 9.15
CA ALA A 516 2.61 -42.09 9.56
C ALA A 516 2.08 -41.18 8.43
N GLY A 517 2.48 -41.45 7.19
CA GLY A 517 1.94 -40.79 6.00
C GLY A 517 0.46 -41.13 5.77
N ALA A 518 0.11 -42.40 5.85
CA ALA A 518 -1.24 -42.93 5.65
C ALA A 518 -2.22 -42.45 6.72
N THR A 519 -1.80 -42.38 7.99
CA THR A 519 -2.65 -41.83 9.07
C THR A 519 -2.93 -40.33 8.87
N ARG A 520 -1.98 -39.57 8.31
CA ARG A 520 -2.22 -38.16 7.97
C ARG A 520 -3.16 -37.97 6.79
N THR A 521 -3.17 -38.89 5.82
CA THR A 521 -4.12 -38.85 4.71
C THR A 521 -5.51 -39.36 5.11
N LEU A 522 -5.61 -40.33 6.01
CA LEU A 522 -6.88 -40.88 6.49
C LEU A 522 -7.61 -39.95 7.48
N ARG A 523 -6.89 -39.09 8.21
CA ARG A 523 -7.50 -38.02 9.04
C ARG A 523 -8.08 -36.85 8.23
N ARG A 524 -8.04 -36.91 6.89
CA ARG A 524 -8.53 -35.86 5.97
C ARG A 524 -9.83 -36.25 5.25
N THR A 525 -10.40 -37.40 5.56
CA THR A 525 -11.81 -37.74 5.29
C THR A 525 -12.56 -37.69 6.60
#